data_AF-A0AAW2NJ57-F1
#
_entry.id   AF-A0AAW2NJ57-F1
#
_cell.length_a   1.000
_cell.length_b   1.000
_cell.length_c   1.000
_cell.angle_alpha   90.00
_cell.angle_beta   90.00
_cell.angle_gamma   90.00
#
_symmetry.space_group_name_H-M   'P 1'
#
loop_
_entity.id
_entity.type
_entity.pdbx_description
1 polymer ?
#
loop_
_entity_poly.entity_id
_entity_poly.type
_entity_poly.pdbx_seq_one_letter_code
_entity_poly.pdbx_strand_id
1 'polypeptide(L)'
;MESISAGVPILALPFMAEQHINARFVAEEAGVGMRIMPRSGSVRGFVAAEEVERKVRELMMDGEKGAEVRKKVAEYRNAACNAVKEGGSSTLTLDMLIDEVARKGQTFSSGGV
;
A
#
# COMPACT_ATOMS: atom_id res chain seq x y z
N MET A 1 -4.18 -2.20 -0.87
CA MET A 1 -3.71 -2.67 0.46
C MET A 1 -3.68 -4.19 0.50
N GLU A 2 -4.70 -4.83 -0.06
CA GLU A 2 -4.91 -6.27 -0.20
C GLU A 2 -3.65 -7.00 -0.69
N SER A 3 -3.01 -6.53 -1.77
CA SER A 3 -1.79 -7.13 -2.32
C SER A 3 -0.66 -7.17 -1.28
N ILE A 4 -0.46 -6.07 -0.54
CA ILE A 4 0.58 -5.97 0.48
C ILE A 4 0.29 -6.91 1.64
N SER A 5 -0.96 -6.93 2.13
CA SER A 5 -1.41 -7.85 3.18
C SER A 5 -1.33 -9.32 2.77
N ALA A 6 -1.46 -9.61 1.47
CA ALA A 6 -1.27 -10.96 0.91
C ALA A 6 0.21 -11.31 0.66
N GLY A 7 1.14 -10.35 0.76
CA GLY A 7 2.54 -10.58 0.42
C GLY A 7 2.79 -10.67 -1.09
N VAL A 8 1.94 -10.04 -1.89
CA VAL A 8 2.00 -10.06 -3.36
C VAL A 8 2.56 -8.72 -3.85
N PRO A 9 3.68 -8.71 -4.58
CA PRO A 9 4.24 -7.50 -5.18
C PRO A 9 3.30 -6.80 -6.18
N ILE A 10 3.45 -5.49 -6.33
CA ILE A 10 2.59 -4.68 -7.21
C ILE A 10 3.36 -4.17 -8.44
N LEU A 11 2.81 -4.34 -9.63
CA LEU A 11 3.15 -3.51 -10.80
C LEU A 11 2.19 -2.33 -10.86
N ALA A 12 2.65 -1.16 -10.43
CA ALA A 12 1.82 0.03 -10.34
C ALA A 12 1.70 0.70 -11.72
N LEU A 13 0.50 0.62 -12.29
CA LEU A 13 0.09 1.34 -13.50
C LEU A 13 -0.99 2.37 -13.12
N PRO A 14 -0.61 3.60 -12.73
CA PRO A 14 -1.58 4.58 -12.26
C PRO A 14 -2.41 5.16 -13.40
N PHE A 15 -3.71 5.33 -13.18
CA PHE A 15 -4.64 5.92 -14.15
C PHE A 15 -5.05 7.35 -13.77
N MET A 16 -5.54 7.57 -12.54
CA MET A 16 -6.05 8.87 -12.10
C MET A 16 -5.87 9.16 -10.60
N ALA A 17 -6.07 10.43 -10.22
CA ALA A 17 -6.13 10.91 -8.85
C ALA A 17 -4.88 10.55 -8.01
N GLU A 18 -5.07 10.08 -6.78
CA GLU A 18 -4.02 9.74 -5.83
C GLU A 18 -3.19 8.53 -6.27
N GLN A 19 -3.62 7.78 -7.30
CA GLN A 19 -2.89 6.61 -7.78
C GLN A 19 -1.47 6.94 -8.24
N HIS A 20 -1.21 8.16 -8.74
CA HIS A 20 0.15 8.58 -9.08
C HIS A 20 1.06 8.66 -7.85
N ILE A 21 0.52 9.15 -6.72
CA ILE A 21 1.24 9.23 -5.45
C ILE A 21 1.41 7.83 -4.87
N ASN A 22 0.35 7.00 -4.90
CA ASN A 22 0.41 5.63 -4.44
C ASN A 22 1.41 4.78 -5.26
N ALA A 23 1.48 4.98 -6.58
CA ALA A 23 2.44 4.30 -7.44
C ALA A 23 3.89 4.67 -7.10
N ARG A 24 4.14 5.95 -6.75
CA ARG A 24 5.43 6.40 -6.23
C ARG A 24 5.73 5.76 -4.88
N PHE A 25 4.79 5.82 -3.95
CA PHE A 25 4.93 5.20 -2.62
C PHE A 25 5.26 3.71 -2.74
N VAL A 26 4.51 2.95 -3.55
CA VAL A 26 4.73 1.51 -3.77
C VAL A 26 6.14 1.21 -4.30
N ALA A 27 6.63 2.01 -5.26
CA ALA A 27 7.88 1.74 -5.96
C ALA A 27 9.14 2.29 -5.26
N GLU A 28 9.04 3.46 -4.62
CA GLU A 28 10.18 4.22 -4.10
C GLU A 28 10.24 4.22 -2.58
N GLU A 29 9.12 4.50 -1.91
CA GLU A 29 9.10 4.69 -0.44
C GLU A 29 8.95 3.35 0.29
N ALA A 30 7.98 2.54 -0.12
CA ALA A 30 7.71 1.25 0.47
C ALA A 30 8.55 0.13 -0.15
N GLY A 31 8.90 0.23 -1.44
CA GLY A 31 9.67 -0.78 -2.17
C GLY A 31 8.93 -2.12 -2.37
N VAL A 32 7.60 -2.12 -2.27
CA VAL A 32 6.74 -3.32 -2.37
C VAL A 32 6.24 -3.58 -3.80
N GLY A 33 6.76 -2.83 -4.77
CA GLY A 33 6.40 -2.98 -6.17
C GLY A 33 7.33 -2.24 -7.10
N MET A 34 6.94 -2.19 -8.37
CA MET A 34 7.59 -1.37 -9.38
C MET A 34 6.55 -0.57 -10.14
N ARG A 35 6.94 0.62 -10.60
CA ARG A 35 6.07 1.48 -11.41
C ARG A 35 6.28 1.22 -12.90
N ILE A 36 5.19 1.13 -13.64
CA ILE A 36 5.18 1.12 -15.10
C ILE A 36 5.11 2.58 -15.59
N MET A 37 5.99 2.95 -16.54
CA MET A 37 6.09 4.32 -17.05
C MET A 37 5.78 4.39 -18.55
N PRO A 38 5.01 5.40 -19.01
CA PRO A 38 4.86 5.71 -20.43
C PRO A 38 6.20 6.00 -21.12
N ARG A 39 6.29 5.74 -22.44
CA ARG A 39 7.51 6.03 -23.24
C ARG A 39 7.94 7.49 -23.20
N SER A 40 7.01 8.40 -22.98
CA SER A 40 7.26 9.85 -22.91
C SER A 40 8.03 10.27 -21.65
N GLY A 41 8.21 9.39 -20.67
CA GLY A 41 8.73 9.75 -19.34
C GLY A 41 7.76 10.59 -18.50
N SER A 42 6.59 10.93 -19.05
CA SER A 42 5.52 11.61 -18.34
C SER A 42 4.75 10.63 -17.45
N VAL A 43 4.09 11.15 -16.42
CA VAL A 43 3.14 10.37 -15.59
C VAL A 43 1.85 10.02 -16.33
N ARG A 44 1.64 10.56 -17.54
CA ARG A 44 0.49 10.30 -18.42
C ARG A 44 0.95 9.88 -19.81
N GLY A 45 0.16 9.04 -20.46
CA GLY A 45 0.34 8.64 -21.85
C GLY A 45 0.25 7.13 -22.06
N PHE A 46 0.47 6.70 -23.30
CA PHE A 46 0.43 5.29 -23.66
C PHE A 46 1.64 4.54 -23.13
N VAL A 47 1.36 3.38 -22.52
CA VAL A 47 2.38 2.41 -22.12
C VAL A 47 2.57 1.44 -23.27
N ALA A 48 3.84 1.22 -23.62
CA ALA A 48 4.20 0.29 -24.66
C ALA A 48 4.19 -1.16 -24.13
N ALA A 49 3.82 -2.12 -24.97
CA ALA A 49 3.77 -3.53 -24.58
C ALA A 49 5.13 -4.03 -24.09
N GLU A 50 6.23 -3.53 -24.67
CA GLU A 50 7.59 -3.93 -24.28
C GLU A 50 7.93 -3.48 -22.85
N GLU A 51 7.39 -2.34 -22.40
CA GLU A 51 7.60 -1.88 -21.02
C GLU A 51 6.87 -2.78 -20.03
N VAL A 52 5.64 -3.21 -20.36
CA VAL A 52 4.87 -4.14 -19.53
C VAL A 52 5.60 -5.48 -19.45
N GLU A 53 6.03 -6.03 -20.59
CA GLU A 53 6.78 -7.29 -20.63
C GLU A 53 8.05 -7.21 -19.80
N ARG A 54 8.84 -6.15 -20.00
CA ARG A 54 10.09 -5.94 -19.26
C ARG A 54 9.86 -5.88 -17.77
N LYS A 55 8.83 -5.15 -17.31
CA LYS A 55 8.48 -5.03 -15.89
C LYS A 55 7.97 -6.33 -15.29
N VAL A 56 7.17 -7.09 -16.03
CA VAL A 56 6.71 -8.42 -15.60
C VAL A 56 7.91 -9.37 -15.45
N ARG A 57 8.81 -9.42 -16.43
CA ARG A 57 10.02 -10.25 -16.34
C ARG A 57 10.94 -9.81 -15.19
N GLU A 58 11.19 -8.51 -15.05
CA GLU A 58 11.99 -7.93 -13.96
C GLU A 58 11.41 -8.29 -12.57
N LEU A 59 10.07 -8.35 -12.44
CA LEU A 59 9.41 -8.69 -11.18
C LEU A 59 9.35 -10.19 -10.89
N MET A 60 9.16 -11.02 -11.92
CA MET A 60 8.85 -12.45 -11.76
C MET A 60 10.08 -13.35 -11.81
N MET A 61 11.15 -12.92 -12.48
CA MET A 61 12.37 -13.71 -12.60
C MET A 61 13.26 -13.56 -11.35
N ASP A 62 14.31 -14.37 -11.27
CA ASP A 62 15.32 -14.35 -10.20
C ASP A 62 16.36 -13.22 -10.36
N GLY A 63 15.93 -12.08 -10.89
CA GLY A 63 16.73 -10.86 -10.87
C GLY A 63 16.75 -10.23 -9.49
N GLU A 64 17.86 -9.57 -9.16
CA GLU A 64 18.10 -8.95 -7.84
C GLU A 64 16.95 -8.05 -7.39
N LYS A 65 16.47 -7.18 -8.28
CA LYS A 65 15.41 -6.22 -7.98
C LYS A 65 14.06 -6.89 -7.69
N GLY A 66 13.68 -7.89 -8.49
CA GLY A 66 12.45 -8.66 -8.25
C GLY A 66 12.50 -9.38 -6.90
N ALA A 67 13.66 -9.96 -6.56
CA ALA A 67 13.89 -10.60 -5.27
C ALA A 67 13.81 -9.60 -4.10
N GLU A 68 14.37 -8.40 -4.24
CA GLU A 68 14.29 -7.33 -3.24
C GLU A 68 12.83 -6.92 -2.98
N VAL A 69 12.05 -6.69 -4.04
CA VAL A 69 10.63 -6.34 -3.93
C VAL A 69 9.84 -7.46 -3.22
N ARG A 70 10.08 -8.72 -3.58
CA ARG A 70 9.42 -9.89 -2.94
C ARG A 70 9.77 -10.00 -1.46
N LYS A 71 11.04 -9.75 -1.09
CA LYS A 71 11.45 -9.67 0.32
C LYS A 71 10.70 -8.55 1.04
N LYS A 72 10.65 -7.37 0.44
CA LYS A 72 10.02 -6.19 1.06
C LYS A 72 8.52 -6.38 1.27
N VAL A 73 7.80 -6.93 0.28
CA VAL A 73 6.35 -7.17 0.45
C VAL A 73 6.07 -8.23 1.53
N ALA A 74 6.97 -9.20 1.74
CA ALA A 74 6.84 -10.16 2.84
C ALA A 74 7.03 -9.50 4.22
N GLU A 75 7.98 -8.56 4.35
CA GLU A 75 8.15 -7.74 5.56
C GLU A 75 6.89 -6.93 5.86
N TYR A 76 6.34 -6.26 4.84
CA TYR A 76 5.11 -5.48 4.98
C TYR A 76 3.88 -6.34 5.29
N ARG A 77 3.76 -7.54 4.71
CA ARG A 77 2.71 -8.50 5.07
C ARG A 77 2.75 -8.80 6.56
N ASN A 78 3.94 -9.11 7.10
CA ASN A 78 4.10 -9.41 8.52
C ASN A 78 3.73 -8.20 9.39
N ALA A 79 4.17 -7.00 9.00
CA ALA A 79 3.83 -5.77 9.69
C ALA A 79 2.31 -5.52 9.69
N ALA A 80 1.65 -5.68 8.54
CA ALA A 80 0.20 -5.52 8.41
C ALA A 80 -0.55 -6.53 9.28
N CYS A 81 -0.15 -7.81 9.27
CA CYS A 81 -0.74 -8.83 10.13
C CYS A 81 -0.54 -8.52 11.62
N ASN A 82 0.61 -7.98 12.02
CA ASN A 82 0.87 -7.63 13.43
C ASN A 82 0.11 -6.38 13.87
N ALA A 83 -0.08 -5.40 12.98
CA ALA A 83 -0.80 -4.18 13.29
C ALA A 83 -2.28 -4.42 13.64
N VAL A 84 -2.91 -5.44 13.03
CA VAL A 84 -4.35 -5.73 13.21
C VAL A 84 -4.66 -6.88 14.19
N LYS A 85 -3.64 -7.52 14.75
CA LYS A 85 -3.84 -8.53 15.81
C LYS A 85 -4.35 -7.88 17.10
N GLU A 86 -4.83 -8.70 18.03
CA GLU A 86 -5.10 -8.24 19.40
C GLU A 86 -3.83 -7.62 20.01
N GLY A 87 -3.98 -6.43 20.60
CA GLY A 87 -2.85 -5.62 21.09
C GLY A 87 -1.97 -4.99 20.00
N GLY A 88 -2.32 -5.16 18.72
CA GLY A 88 -1.64 -4.54 17.58
C GLY A 88 -1.93 -3.04 17.48
N SER A 89 -1.05 -2.30 16.81
CA SER A 89 -1.13 -0.83 16.76
C SER A 89 -2.43 -0.30 16.12
N SER A 90 -2.90 -0.91 15.04
CA SER A 90 -4.15 -0.51 14.39
C SER A 90 -5.37 -0.85 15.26
N THR A 91 -5.36 -2.00 15.93
CA THR A 91 -6.41 -2.40 16.88
C THR A 91 -6.48 -1.42 18.05
N LEU A 92 -5.35 -1.15 18.71
CA LEU A 92 -5.26 -0.20 19.81
C LEU A 92 -5.71 1.22 19.40
N THR A 93 -5.32 1.66 18.21
CA THR A 93 -5.74 2.99 17.70
C THR A 93 -7.24 3.04 17.45
N LEU A 94 -7.84 1.94 16.98
CA LEU A 94 -9.28 1.83 16.79
C LEU A 94 -10.02 1.81 18.14
N ASP A 95 -9.52 1.08 19.13
CA ASP A 95 -10.08 1.06 20.48
C ASP A 95 -10.08 2.47 21.10
N MET A 96 -8.96 3.19 20.99
CA MET A 96 -8.85 4.58 21.45
C MET A 96 -9.87 5.50 20.76
N LEU A 97 -10.10 5.31 19.46
CA LEU A 97 -11.10 6.08 18.72
C LEU A 97 -12.51 5.77 19.20
N ILE A 98 -12.84 4.50 19.43
CA ILE A 98 -14.14 4.07 19.94
C ILE A 98 -14.39 4.67 21.32
N ASP A 99 -13.43 4.60 22.22
CA ASP A 99 -13.53 5.16 23.57
C ASP A 99 -13.77 6.67 23.55
N GLU A 100 -13.05 7.41 22.69
CA GLU A 100 -13.21 8.86 22.58
C GLU A 100 -14.58 9.25 22.01
N VAL A 101 -15.08 8.51 21.02
CA VAL A 101 -16.43 8.74 20.46
C VAL A 101 -17.51 8.39 21.49
N ALA A 102 -17.37 7.28 22.22
CA ALA A 102 -18.31 6.87 23.26
C ALA A 102 -18.37 7.89 24.39
N ARG A 103 -17.22 8.40 24.85
CA ARG A 103 -17.13 9.45 25.86
C ARG A 103 -17.85 10.72 25.43
N LYS A 104 -17.66 11.16 24.19
CA LYS A 104 -18.37 12.34 23.64
C LYS A 104 -19.88 12.12 23.58
N GLY A 105 -20.33 10.95 23.14
CA GLY A 105 -21.76 10.60 23.12
C GLY A 105 -22.43 10.69 24.50
N GLN A 106 -21.72 10.28 25.55
CA GLN A 106 -22.21 10.40 26.93
C GLN A 106 -22.28 11.87 27.38
N THR A 107 -21.27 12.69 27.06
CA THR A 107 -21.30 14.13 27.40
C THR A 107 -22.42 14.91 26.70
N PHE A 108 -22.77 14.54 25.46
CA PHE A 108 -23.92 15.13 24.75
C PHE A 108 -25.27 14.71 25.36
N SER A 109 -25.35 13.50 25.91
CA SER A 109 -26.57 12.98 26.56
C SER A 109 -26.79 13.61 27.95
N SER A 110 -25.73 14.02 28.64
CA SER A 110 -25.77 14.64 29.97
C SER A 110 -25.80 16.18 29.97
N GLY A 111 -25.59 16.82 28.83
CA GLY A 111 -25.58 18.29 28.66
C GLY A 111 -26.91 18.91 28.19
N GLY A 112 -27.95 18.08 28.00
CA GLY A 112 -29.31 18.51 27.69
C GLY A 112 -30.16 18.63 28.95
N VAL A 113 -29.98 19.70 29.72
CA VAL A 113 -30.96 20.24 30.68
C VAL A 113 -31.01 21.75 30.50
#